data_AF-A0A3Q2DQQ6-F1
#
_entry.id   AF-A0A3Q2DQQ6-F1
#
_cell.length_a   1.000
_cell.length_b   1.000
_cell.length_c   1.000
_cell.angle_alpha   90.00
_cell.angle_beta   90.00
_cell.angle_gamma   90.00
#
_symmetry.space_group_name_H-M   'P 1'
#
loop_
_entity.id
_entity.type
_entity.pdbx_description
1 polymer ?
#
loop_
_entity_poly.entity_id
_entity_poly.type
_entity_poly.pdbx_seq_one_letter_code
_entity_poly.pdbx_strand_id
1 'polypeptide(L)' 'ESLFSCKKLLANNYNAYESVVYPRMFIGLSKNGKTKRGNRVSPAMTVTHFLPRI' A
#
# COMPACT_ATOMS: atom_id res chain seq x y z
N GLU A 1 6.17 10.34 14.17
CA GLU A 1 5.10 9.32 14.21
C GLU A 1 4.66 9.01 12.77
N SER A 2 5.13 7.92 12.16
CA SER A 2 4.64 7.51 10.83
C SER A 2 3.23 6.91 10.96
N LEU A 3 2.23 7.54 10.35
CA LEU A 3 0.82 7.15 10.44
C LEU A 3 0.43 5.90 9.60
N PHE A 4 1.42 5.16 9.10
CA PHE A 4 1.24 4.00 8.23
C PHE A 4 2.01 2.79 8.75
N SER A 5 1.34 1.65 8.80
CA SER A 5 1.92 0.37 9.17
C SER A 5 2.23 -0.46 7.92
N CYS A 6 3.41 -1.08 7.89
CA CYS A 6 3.81 -1.97 6.82
C CYS A 6 3.20 -3.37 7.07
N LYS A 7 2.42 -3.85 6.11
CA LYS A 7 1.79 -5.16 6.15
C LYS A 7 2.31 -6.02 5.01
N LYS A 8 3.08 -7.05 5.36
CA LYS A 8 3.59 -8.05 4.41
C LYS A 8 2.49 -9.10 4.18
N LEU A 9 1.45 -8.72 3.44
CA LEU A 9 0.22 -9.52 3.29
C LEU A 9 0.23 -10.51 2.12
N LEU A 10 1.17 -10.41 1.18
CA LEU A 10 1.06 -11.16 -0.06
C LEU A 10 2.13 -12.25 -0.19
N ALA A 11 1.67 -13.43 -0.62
CA ALA A 11 2.49 -14.59 -0.98
C ALA A 11 3.55 -14.29 -2.05
N ASN A 12 3.47 -13.13 -2.71
CA ASN A 12 4.35 -12.69 -3.79
C ASN A 12 5.54 -11.82 -3.33
N ASN A 13 5.87 -11.77 -2.02
CA ASN A 13 6.99 -11.00 -1.43
C ASN A 13 6.91 -9.46 -1.57
N TYR A 14 5.73 -8.91 -1.83
CA TYR A 14 5.53 -7.45 -1.87
C TYR A 14 5.01 -6.92 -0.53
N ASN A 15 5.35 -5.67 -0.24
CA ASN A 15 4.83 -4.95 0.91
C ASN A 15 3.62 -4.10 0.51
N ALA A 16 2.63 -4.03 1.39
CA ALA A 16 1.52 -3.08 1.31
C ALA A 16 1.52 -2.19 2.56
N TYR A 17 1.17 -0.91 2.41
CA TYR A 17 1.12 0.02 3.54
C TYR A 17 -0.33 0.39 3.85
N GLU A 18 -0.75 0.14 5.08
CA GLU A 18 -2.09 0.43 5.59
C GLU A 18 -2.03 1.62 6.56
N SER A 19 -3.02 2.51 6.50
CA SER A 19 -3.10 3.62 7.44
C SER A 19 -3.47 3.13 8.84
N VAL A 20 -2.74 3.60 9.85
CA VAL A 20 -3.03 3.31 11.27
C VAL A 20 -4.30 4.04 11.72
N VAL A 21 -4.57 5.23 11.17
CA VAL A 21 -5.72 6.07 11.53
C VAL A 21 -6.98 5.68 10.75
N TYR A 22 -6.83 5.20 9.52
CA TYR A 22 -7.94 4.80 8.65
C TYR A 22 -7.81 3.32 8.21
N PRO A 23 -8.37 2.38 8.98
CA PRO A 23 -8.35 0.96 8.64
C PRO A 23 -8.92 0.73 7.24
N ARG A 24 -8.32 -0.21 6.48
CA ARG A 24 -8.67 -0.51 5.07
C ARG A 24 -8.33 0.58 4.06
N MET A 25 -7.58 1.61 4.45
CA MET A 25 -7.03 2.60 3.53
C MET A 25 -5.58 2.25 3.21
N PHE A 26 -5.28 2.04 1.93
CA PHE A 26 -3.95 1.60 1.47
C PHE A 26 -3.26 2.67 0.64
N ILE A 27 -1.94 2.73 0.75
CA ILE A 27 -1.12 3.51 -0.18
C ILE A 27 -1.07 2.77 -1.51
N GLY A 28 -1.50 3.43 -2.58
CA GLY A 28 -1.35 2.93 -3.93
C GLY A 28 -0.73 3.97 -4.84
N LEU A 29 0.26 3.56 -5.64
CA LEU A 29 0.83 4.40 -6.70
C LEU A 29 0.40 3.86 -8.07
N SER A 30 -0.06 4.74 -8.95
CA SER A 30 -0.25 4.41 -10.35
C SER A 30 1.10 4.17 -11.03
N LYS A 31 1.09 3.52 -12.21
CA LYS A 31 2.30 3.29 -13.02
C LYS A 31 3.08 4.58 -13.31
N ASN A 32 2.41 5.72 -13.33
CA ASN A 32 2.99 7.04 -13.57
C ASN A 32 3.43 7.75 -12.28
N GLY A 33 3.53 7.05 -11.16
CA GLY A 33 3.94 7.59 -9.86
C GLY A 33 2.90 8.45 -9.13
N LYS A 34 1.71 8.68 -9.71
CA LYS A 34 0.63 9.43 -9.04
C LYS A 34 -0.03 8.60 -7.96
N THR A 35 -0.23 9.19 -6.78
CA THR A 35 -0.98 8.58 -5.66
C THR A 35 -2.43 8.33 -6.04
N LYS A 36 -2.92 7.12 -5.78
CA LYS A 36 -4.35 6.79 -5.84
C LYS A 36 -4.99 7.02 -4.47
N ARG A 37 -6.21 7.56 -4.47
CA ARG A 37 -7.03 7.69 -3.25
C ARG A 37 -7.29 6.31 -2.67
N GLY A 38 -6.99 6.12 -1.38
CA GLY A 38 -7.08 4.82 -0.71
C GLY A 38 -8.47 4.18 -0.73
N ASN A 39 -9.54 4.97 -0.86
CA ASN A 39 -10.91 4.47 -1.03
C ASN A 39 -11.18 3.72 -2.35
N ARG A 40 -10.26 3.81 -3.32
CA ARG A 40 -10.31 3.09 -4.61
C ARG A 40 -9.22 2.04 -4.73
N VAL A 41 -8.57 1.69 -3.62
CA VAL A 41 -7.37 0.87 -3.60
C VAL A 41 -7.58 -0.28 -2.63
N SER A 42 -7.55 -1.50 -3.16
CA SER A 42 -7.61 -2.75 -2.39
C SER A 42 -6.20 -3.34 -2.27
N PRO A 43 -5.88 -4.05 -1.17
CA PRO A 43 -4.56 -4.66 -0.97
C PRO A 43 -4.27 -5.81 -1.96
N ALA A 44 -5.27 -6.29 -2.70
CA ALA A 44 -5.08 -7.23 -3.80
C ALA A 44 -4.58 -6.56 -5.10
N MET A 45 -4.58 -5.22 -5.17
CA MET A 45 -4.20 -4.50 -6.38
C MET A 45 -2.68 -4.28 -6.43
N THR A 46 -2.08 -4.56 -7.58
CA THR A 46 -0.64 -4.41 -7.83
C THR A 46 -0.10 -2.99 -7.61
N VAL A 47 -0.95 -1.97 -7.65
CA VAL A 47 -0.60 -0.58 -7.32
C VAL A 47 -0.22 -0.37 -5.84
N THR A 48 -0.57 -1.31 -4.96
CA THR A 48 -0.21 -1.31 -3.53
C THR A 48 1.06 -2.10 -3.23
N HIS A 49 1.62 -2.78 -4.23
CA HIS A 49 2.75 -3.67 -4.08
C HIS A 49 4.06 -2.90 -4.24
N PHE A 50 4.75 -2.70 -3.13
CA PHE A 50 6.05 -2.04 -3.11
C PHE A 50 7.15 -3.08 -2.83
N LEU A 51 8.22 -3.02 -3.62
CA LEU A 51 9.44 -3.76 -3.33
C LEU A 51 10.16 -3.08 -2.16
N PRO A 52 10.67 -3.84 -1.18
CA PRO A 52 11.59 -3.30 -0.19
C PRO A 52 12.84 -2.79 -0.92
N ARG A 53 13.14 -1.50 -0.80
CA ARG A 53 14.45 -0.96 -1.14
C ARG A 53 15.28 -0.90 0.13
N ILE A 54 16.49 -1.48 0.07
CA ILE A 54 17.54 -1.38 1.08
C ILE A 54 18.16 0.02 0.99
#